data_AF-A0AA87Z3R2-F1
#
_entry.id   AF-A0AA87Z3R2-F1
#
_cell.length_a   1.000
_cell.length_b   1.000
_cell.length_c   1.000
_cell.angle_alpha   90.00
_cell.angle_beta   90.00
_cell.angle_gamma   90.00
#
_symmetry.space_group_name_H-M   'P 1'
#
loop_
_entity.id
_entity.type
_entity.pdbx_description
1 polymer ?
#
loop_
_entity_poly.entity_id
_entity_poly.type
_entity_poly.pdbx_seq_one_letter_code
_entity_poly.pdbx_strand_id
1 'polypeptide(L)'
;MTSPPVQDRDESRDSIDKGLPVVSFSIGDTATFLYGDERDADQAKDVLLESGDVLIFGGNSRKVYHGVTAIHADTAPKSLLEETNLRPGRLNLTFKQY
;
A
#
# COMPACT_ATOMS: atom_id res chain seq x y z
N MET A 1 5.02 -2.75 18.48
CA MET A 1 3.96 -3.69 18.09
C MET A 1 3.48 -3.28 16.72
N THR A 2 3.80 -4.06 15.69
CA THR A 2 3.32 -3.86 14.32
C THR A 2 1.84 -4.26 14.25
N SER A 3 1.01 -3.45 13.60
CA SER A 3 -0.40 -3.79 13.40
C SER A 3 -0.51 -4.99 12.46
N PRO A 4 -1.38 -5.98 12.74
CA PRO A 4 -1.58 -7.10 11.83
C PRO A 4 -2.16 -6.60 10.49
N PRO A 5 -1.80 -7.23 9.36
CA PRO A 5 -2.34 -6.86 8.06
C PRO A 5 -3.87 -6.98 8.08
N VAL A 6 -4.54 -6.04 7.40
CA VAL A 6 -5.99 -5.90 7.39
C VAL A 6 -6.47 -6.05 5.96
N GLN A 7 -7.64 -6.65 5.77
CA GLN A 7 -8.33 -6.56 4.48
C GLN A 7 -8.98 -5.17 4.40
N ASP A 8 -8.83 -4.51 3.25
CA ASP A 8 -9.31 -3.15 3.02
C ASP A 8 -10.81 -3.03 3.39
N ARG A 9 -11.13 -2.06 4.26
CA ARG A 9 -12.44 -1.93 4.92
C ARG A 9 -13.52 -1.30 4.02
N ASP A 10 -13.11 -0.58 2.97
CA ASP A 10 -14.00 0.23 2.16
C ASP A 10 -14.32 -0.44 0.80
N GLU A 11 -14.37 -1.77 0.76
CA GLU A 11 -14.58 -2.53 -0.48
C GLU A 11 -16.03 -2.99 -0.65
N SER A 12 -16.59 -2.79 -1.84
CA SER A 12 -17.87 -3.40 -2.19
C SER A 12 -17.68 -4.91 -2.43
N ARG A 13 -18.62 -5.74 -1.96
CA ARG A 13 -18.62 -7.19 -2.23
C ARG A 13 -18.51 -7.48 -3.72
N ASP A 14 -19.22 -6.69 -4.54
CA ASP A 14 -19.18 -6.78 -6.00
C ASP A 14 -17.76 -6.57 -6.58
N SER A 15 -17.01 -5.58 -6.09
CA SER A 15 -15.64 -5.33 -6.56
C SER A 15 -14.68 -6.47 -6.20
N ILE A 16 -14.89 -7.09 -5.04
CA ILE A 16 -14.12 -8.24 -4.56
C ILE A 16 -14.46 -9.48 -5.39
N ASP A 17 -15.74 -9.77 -5.61
CA ASP A 17 -16.20 -10.96 -6.32
C ASP A 17 -15.82 -10.91 -7.81
N LYS A 18 -15.82 -9.71 -8.41
CA LYS A 18 -15.34 -9.48 -9.79
C LYS A 18 -13.81 -9.43 -9.92
N GLY A 19 -13.08 -9.39 -8.81
CA GLY A 19 -11.62 -9.27 -8.81
C GLY A 19 -11.09 -7.96 -9.40
N LEU A 20 -11.86 -6.86 -9.33
CA LEU A 20 -11.47 -5.57 -9.91
C LEU A 20 -10.21 -5.02 -9.24
N PRO A 21 -9.21 -4.53 -9.98
CA PRO A 21 -7.92 -4.16 -9.41
C PRO A 21 -8.02 -2.97 -8.45
N VAL A 22 -7.16 -3.01 -7.43
CA VAL A 22 -6.77 -1.85 -6.63
C VAL A 22 -5.46 -1.32 -7.18
N VAL A 23 -5.37 -0.01 -7.38
CA VAL A 23 -4.16 0.67 -7.84
C VAL A 23 -3.74 1.67 -6.76
N SER A 24 -2.55 1.50 -6.20
CA SER A 24 -2.02 2.32 -5.10
C SER A 24 -0.71 2.99 -5.52
N PHE A 25 -0.69 4.31 -5.47
CA PHE A 25 0.50 5.13 -5.73
C PHE A 25 1.18 5.51 -4.42
N SER A 26 2.50 5.42 -4.38
CA SER A 26 3.33 5.85 -3.25
C SER A 26 4.13 7.10 -3.61
N ILE A 27 4.04 8.13 -2.78
CA ILE A 27 4.73 9.42 -2.98
C ILE A 27 5.33 9.86 -1.64
N GLY A 28 6.61 10.24 -1.63
CA GLY A 28 7.33 10.65 -0.42
C GLY A 28 8.15 9.52 0.21
N ASP A 29 8.15 9.42 1.54
CA ASP A 29 8.97 8.44 2.24
C ASP A 29 8.57 6.99 1.92
N THR A 30 9.57 6.12 1.88
CA THR A 30 9.45 4.68 1.60
C THR A 30 8.61 3.99 2.67
N ALA A 31 7.73 3.09 2.26
CA ALA A 31 6.96 2.25 3.17
C ALA A 31 7.36 0.78 3.07
N THR A 32 7.40 0.08 4.21
CA THR A 32 7.33 -1.39 4.22
C THR A 32 5.87 -1.80 4.13
N PHE A 33 5.51 -2.43 3.01
CA PHE A 33 4.19 -2.95 2.74
C PHE A 33 4.19 -4.47 2.90
N LEU A 34 3.38 -4.96 3.84
CA LEU A 34 3.21 -6.37 4.14
C LEU A 34 1.97 -6.89 3.40
N TYR A 35 2.06 -8.09 2.81
CA TYR A 35 0.93 -8.75 2.14
C TYR A 35 0.98 -10.28 2.30
N GLY A 36 -0.18 -10.93 2.38
CA GLY A 36 -0.30 -12.38 2.50
C GLY A 36 -1.71 -12.89 2.27
N ASP A 37 -1.84 -14.21 2.08
CA ASP A 37 -3.14 -14.87 1.85
C ASP A 37 -3.92 -15.08 3.15
N GLU A 38 -3.23 -15.09 4.29
CA GLU A 38 -3.81 -15.26 5.62
C GLU A 38 -3.61 -13.99 6.46
N ARG A 39 -4.44 -13.84 7.49
CA ARG A 39 -4.28 -12.78 8.49
C ARG A 39 -3.20 -13.14 9.52
N ASP A 40 -2.04 -13.50 9.02
CA ASP A 40 -0.87 -13.93 9.79
C ASP A 40 0.35 -13.14 9.30
N ALA A 41 0.93 -12.34 10.19
CA ALA A 41 2.08 -11.51 9.85
C ALA A 41 3.37 -12.32 9.69
N ASP A 42 3.46 -13.51 10.30
CA ASP A 42 4.67 -14.34 10.25
C ASP A 42 4.81 -15.07 8.91
N GLN A 43 3.68 -15.27 8.20
CA GLN A 43 3.65 -15.86 6.86
C GLN A 43 3.56 -14.82 5.73
N ALA A 44 3.36 -13.55 6.09
CA ALA A 44 3.23 -12.48 5.12
C ALA A 44 4.60 -12.10 4.54
N LYS A 45 4.59 -11.67 3.28
CA LYS A 45 5.76 -11.15 2.58
C LYS A 45 5.76 -9.64 2.65
N ASP A 46 6.93 -9.03 2.60
CA ASP A 46 7.08 -7.59 2.50
C ASP A 46 7.59 -7.14 1.13
N VAL A 47 7.31 -5.88 0.83
CA VAL A 47 7.88 -5.14 -0.29
C VAL A 47 8.08 -3.70 0.14
N LEU A 48 9.18 -3.09 -0.28
CA LEU A 48 9.39 -1.65 -0.10
C LEU A 48 8.66 -0.92 -1.22
N LEU A 49 7.87 0.09 -0.86
CA LEU A 49 7.22 1.00 -1.80
C LEU A 49 7.89 2.37 -1.66
N GLU A 50 8.72 2.71 -2.63
CA GLU A 50 9.45 3.96 -2.73
C GLU A 50 8.60 5.05 -3.41
N SER A 51 9.09 6.30 -3.39
CA SER A 51 8.41 7.38 -4.08
C SER A 51 8.39 7.15 -5.60
N GLY A 52 7.19 7.12 -6.17
CA GLY A 52 6.97 6.86 -7.60
C GLY A 52 6.47 5.45 -7.89
N ASP A 53 6.52 4.54 -6.91
CA ASP A 53 6.03 3.18 -7.09
C ASP A 53 4.51 3.10 -7.19
N VAL A 54 4.06 2.16 -8.02
CA VAL A 54 2.65 1.83 -8.20
C VAL A 54 2.44 0.35 -7.90
N LEU A 55 1.67 0.08 -6.84
CA LEU A 55 1.25 -1.26 -6.48
C LEU A 55 -0.12 -1.55 -7.10
N ILE A 56 -0.25 -2.67 -7.80
CA ILE A 56 -1.51 -3.13 -8.39
C ILE A 56 -1.79 -4.56 -7.95
N PHE A 57 -2.98 -4.80 -7.39
CA PHE A 57 -3.44 -6.14 -7.05
C PHE A 57 -4.93 -6.32 -7.35
N GLY A 58 -5.28 -7.47 -7.91
CA GLY A 58 -6.63 -7.81 -8.37
C GLY A 58 -6.73 -9.29 -8.72
N GLY A 59 -7.86 -9.72 -9.29
CA GLY A 59 -8.12 -11.13 -9.58
C GLY A 59 -8.01 -12.01 -8.34
N ASN A 60 -7.22 -13.09 -8.40
CA ASN A 60 -6.99 -13.98 -7.26
C ASN A 60 -6.35 -13.27 -6.07
N SER A 61 -5.56 -12.23 -6.32
CA SER A 61 -4.91 -11.42 -5.29
C SER A 61 -5.82 -10.33 -4.72
N ARG A 62 -7.10 -10.26 -5.13
CA ARG A 62 -8.02 -9.21 -4.66
C ARG A 62 -8.31 -9.27 -3.17
N LYS A 63 -8.16 -10.47 -2.57
CA LYS A 63 -8.49 -10.78 -1.17
C LYS A 63 -7.27 -10.86 -0.25
N VAL A 64 -6.08 -10.48 -0.73
CA VAL A 64 -4.87 -10.54 0.10
C VAL A 64 -4.99 -9.60 1.30
N TYR A 65 -4.61 -10.09 2.47
CA TYR A 65 -4.42 -9.27 3.65
C TYR A 65 -3.18 -8.42 3.43
N HIS A 66 -3.29 -7.12 3.69
CA HIS A 66 -2.15 -6.22 3.48
C HIS A 66 -2.13 -5.05 4.45
N GLY A 67 -1.00 -4.34 4.51
CA GLY A 67 -0.88 -3.16 5.34
C GLY A 67 0.51 -2.58 5.34
N VAL A 68 0.62 -1.33 5.76
CA VAL A 68 1.92 -0.67 5.96
C VAL A 68 2.37 -0.90 7.40
N THR A 69 3.56 -1.47 7.58
CA THR A 69 4.13 -1.77 8.91
C THR A 69 5.14 -0.73 9.38
N ALA A 70 5.78 -0.02 8.45
CA ALA A 70 6.76 1.02 8.73
C ALA A 70 6.78 2.09 7.62
N ILE A 71 7.11 3.33 8.02
CA ILE A 71 7.51 4.42 7.13
C ILE A 71 8.97 4.74 7.46
N HIS A 72 9.83 4.73 6.45
CA HIS A 72 11.26 5.01 6.60
C HIS A 72 11.51 6.49 6.38
N ALA A 73 11.73 7.23 7.47
CA ALA A 73 11.92 8.67 7.42
C ALA A 73 13.13 9.08 6.57
N ASP A 74 13.05 10.27 5.97
CA ASP A 74 14.12 10.91 5.18
C ASP A 74 14.57 10.09 3.95
N THR A 75 13.64 9.31 3.37
CA THR A 75 13.89 8.53 2.15
C THR A 75 13.21 9.11 0.92
N ALA A 76 12.35 10.11 1.07
CA ALA A 76 11.76 10.84 -0.05
C ALA A 76 12.83 11.48 -0.96
N PRO A 77 12.66 11.47 -2.29
CA PRO A 77 13.56 12.15 -3.21
C PRO A 77 13.62 13.66 -2.91
N LYS A 78 14.84 14.22 -2.81
CA LYS A 78 15.04 15.64 -2.48
C LYS A 78 14.36 16.58 -3.49
N SER A 79 14.46 16.28 -4.78
CA SER A 79 13.82 17.08 -5.84
C SER A 79 12.31 17.16 -5.66
N LEU A 80 11.66 16.05 -5.29
CA LEU A 80 10.23 16.04 -4.98
C LEU A 80 9.90 16.98 -3.82
N LEU A 81 10.67 16.94 -2.72
CA LEU A 81 10.44 17.80 -1.55
C LEU A 81 10.63 19.28 -1.89
N GLU A 82 11.72 19.61 -2.60
CA GLU A 82 12.07 20.98 -2.99
C GLU A 82 11.06 21.60 -3.96
N GLU A 83 10.55 20.82 -4.92
CA GLU A 83 9.60 21.32 -5.92
C GLU A 83 8.16 21.42 -5.42
N THR A 84 7.77 20.57 -4.46
CA THR A 84 6.35 20.43 -4.05
C THR A 84 6.06 20.96 -2.65
N ASN A 85 7.08 21.21 -1.83
CA ASN A 85 6.94 21.45 -0.38
C ASN A 85 6.14 20.36 0.34
N LEU A 86 6.24 19.11 -0.13
CA LEU A 86 5.63 17.97 0.54
C LEU A 86 6.19 17.86 1.97
N ARG A 87 5.30 17.67 2.94
CA ARG A 87 5.69 17.49 4.34
C ARG A 87 6.39 16.13 4.52
N PRO A 88 7.24 15.97 5.54
CA PRO A 88 7.84 14.67 5.87
C PRO A 88 6.77 13.58 6.03
N GLY A 89 7.06 12.39 5.51
CA GLY A 89 6.15 11.25 5.50
C GLY A 89 5.78 10.77 4.09
N ARG A 90 4.72 9.94 4.05
CA ARG A 90 4.26 9.26 2.84
C ARG A 90 2.81 9.62 2.51
N LEU A 91 2.57 9.99 1.26
CA LEU A 91 1.24 10.09 0.66
C LEU A 91 0.94 8.82 -0.12
N ASN A 92 -0.25 8.25 0.12
CA ASN A 92 -0.76 7.10 -0.60
C ASN A 92 -2.09 7.45 -1.27
N LEU A 93 -2.17 7.25 -2.59
CA LEU A 93 -3.40 7.43 -3.36
C LEU A 93 -3.88 6.06 -3.84
N THR A 94 -5.04 5.61 -3.35
CA THR A 94 -5.62 4.32 -3.72
C THR A 94 -6.85 4.54 -4.61
N PHE A 95 -6.80 4.00 -5.82
CA PHE A 95 -7.89 4.01 -6.80
C PHE A 95 -8.54 2.62 -6.85
N LYS A 96 -9.87 2.62 -6.85
CA LYS A 96 -10.71 1.42 -6.92
C LYS A 96 -11.93 1.74 -7.78
N GLN A 97 -12.48 0.72 -8.43
CA GLN A 97 -13.75 0.82 -9.13
C GLN A 97 -14.87 0.21 -8.26
N TYR A 98 -15.97 0.95 -8.12
CA TYR A 98 -17.19 0.53 -7.42
C TYR A 98 -18.21 -0.06 -8.38
#